data_AF-A0A269XFM7-F1
#
_entry.id   AF-A0A269XFM7-F1
#
_cell.length_a   1.000
_cell.length_b   1.000
_cell.length_c   1.000
_cell.angle_alpha   90.00
_cell.angle_beta   90.00
_cell.angle_gamma   90.00
#
_symmetry.space_group_name_H-M   'P 1'
#
loop_
_entity.id
_entity.type
_entity.pdbx_description
1 polymer ?
#
loop_
_entity_poly.entity_id
_entity_poly.type
_entity_poly.pdbx_seq_one_letter_code
_entity_poly.pdbx_strand_id
1 'polypeptide(L)'
;PKQVVSAATACIPFLENDDSNRALMGANMQRQAVPLMNPEAPFVGTGMEHVAARDSGAAITAKHRGRVEHVESNEVLVRRL
;
A
#
# COMPACT_ATOMS: atom_id res chain seq x y z
N PRO A 1 -14.75 -11.95 0.06
CA PRO A 1 -15.12 -11.32 -1.24
C PRO A 1 -13.98 -10.62 -2.01
N LYS A 2 -12.75 -10.47 -1.48
CA LYS A 2 -11.67 -9.72 -2.16
C LYS A 2 -11.04 -10.41 -3.39
N GLN A 3 -11.31 -11.70 -3.60
CA GLN A 3 -10.73 -12.48 -4.71
C GLN A 3 -11.28 -12.09 -6.09
N VAL A 4 -12.42 -11.37 -6.13
CA VAL A 4 -13.17 -11.09 -7.37
C VAL A 4 -12.84 -9.70 -7.95
N VAL A 5 -12.12 -8.86 -7.21
CA VAL A 5 -11.88 -7.46 -7.57
C VAL A 5 -10.39 -7.15 -7.66
N SER A 6 -10.04 -6.11 -8.43
CA SER A 6 -8.65 -5.66 -8.56
C SER A 6 -8.09 -5.16 -7.22
N ALA A 7 -6.75 -5.13 -7.09
CA ALA A 7 -6.09 -4.60 -5.89
C ALA A 7 -6.51 -3.15 -5.59
N ALA A 8 -6.63 -2.29 -6.61
CA ALA A 8 -7.06 -0.90 -6.45
C ALA A 8 -8.53 -0.80 -5.96
N THR A 9 -9.42 -1.59 -6.55
CA THR A 9 -10.83 -1.65 -6.13
C THR A 9 -10.96 -2.19 -4.70
N ALA A 10 -10.11 -3.15 -4.30
CA ALA A 10 -10.07 -3.69 -2.96
C ALA A 10 -9.58 -2.68 -1.90
N CYS A 11 -9.00 -1.54 -2.29
CA CYS A 11 -8.65 -0.43 -1.40
C CYS A 11 -9.80 0.59 -1.22
N ILE A 12 -10.98 0.37 -1.83
CA ILE A 12 -12.14 1.24 -1.64
C ILE A 12 -12.96 0.73 -0.43
N PRO A 13 -13.11 1.51 0.65
CA PRO A 13 -13.95 1.13 1.78
C PRO A 13 -15.43 1.16 1.41
N PHE A 14 -16.24 0.28 2.03
CA PHE A 14 -17.69 0.21 1.84
C PHE A 14 -18.13 0.01 0.37
N LEU A 15 -17.31 -0.69 -0.42
CA LEU A 15 -17.54 -0.93 -1.85
C LEU A 15 -18.92 -1.52 -2.16
N GLU A 16 -19.48 -2.32 -1.26
CA GLU A 16 -20.82 -2.91 -1.36
C GLU A 16 -21.96 -1.88 -1.44
N ASN A 17 -21.69 -0.63 -1.04
CA ASN A 17 -22.66 0.46 -1.06
C ASN A 17 -22.52 1.39 -2.29
N ASP A 18 -21.48 1.19 -3.11
CA ASP A 18 -21.25 1.97 -4.32
C ASP A 18 -21.65 1.16 -5.58
N ASP A 19 -22.16 1.87 -6.59
CA ASP A 19 -22.40 1.26 -7.89
C ASP A 19 -21.09 1.02 -8.67
N SER A 20 -21.14 0.12 -9.65
CA SER A 20 -19.97 -0.31 -10.42
C SER A 20 -19.25 0.83 -11.15
N ASN A 21 -19.98 1.86 -11.64
CA ASN A 21 -19.36 2.95 -12.38
C ASN A 21 -18.58 3.88 -11.45
N ARG A 22 -19.16 4.20 -10.28
CA ARG A 22 -18.46 5.00 -9.25
C ARG A 22 -17.25 4.25 -8.68
N ALA A 23 -17.38 2.95 -8.43
CA ALA A 23 -16.26 2.11 -8.02
C ALA A 23 -15.13 2.09 -9.07
N LEU A 24 -15.47 2.01 -10.36
CA LEU A 24 -14.51 2.09 -11.47
C LEU A 24 -13.80 3.46 -11.50
N MET A 25 -14.55 4.55 -11.34
CA MET A 25 -13.97 5.89 -11.24
C MET A 25 -13.01 5.99 -10.05
N GLY A 26 -13.41 5.52 -8.86
CA GLY A 26 -12.56 5.51 -7.67
C GLY A 26 -11.26 4.74 -7.87
N ALA A 27 -11.33 3.55 -8.48
CA ALA A 27 -10.14 2.75 -8.77
C ALA A 27 -9.20 3.42 -9.81
N ASN A 28 -9.75 4.17 -10.77
CA ASN A 28 -8.95 4.95 -11.72
C ASN A 28 -8.32 6.19 -11.06
N MET A 29 -9.06 6.89 -10.19
CA MET A 29 -8.58 8.07 -9.48
C MET A 29 -7.39 7.73 -8.58
N GLN A 30 -7.39 6.58 -7.91
CA GLN A 30 -6.24 6.14 -7.11
C GLN A 30 -4.93 6.06 -7.93
N ARG A 31 -5.01 5.66 -9.21
CA ARG A 31 -3.84 5.60 -10.10
C ARG A 31 -3.35 6.98 -10.58
N GLN A 32 -4.14 8.02 -10.37
CA GLN A 32 -3.79 9.41 -10.68
C GLN A 32 -3.32 10.18 -9.45
N ALA A 33 -3.33 9.56 -8.27
CA ALA A 33 -2.87 10.19 -7.04
C ALA A 33 -1.39 10.57 -7.14
N VAL A 34 -1.07 11.78 -6.67
CA VAL A 34 0.31 12.29 -6.63
C VAL A 34 0.92 12.05 -5.24
N PRO A 35 2.20 11.62 -5.15
CA PRO A 35 2.88 11.46 -3.87
C PRO A 35 3.00 12.78 -3.11
N LEU A 36 2.75 12.74 -1.79
CA LEU A 36 2.90 13.89 -0.90
C LEU A 36 4.21 13.80 -0.11
N MET A 37 4.74 14.94 0.34
CA MET A 37 5.92 14.99 1.21
C MET A 37 5.67 14.37 2.59
N ASN A 38 4.45 14.53 3.13
CA ASN A 38 4.02 13.96 4.39
C ASN A 38 2.72 13.16 4.17
N PRO A 39 2.81 11.89 3.72
CA PRO A 39 1.64 11.06 3.48
C PRO A 39 1.06 10.52 4.80
N GLU A 40 -0.26 10.42 4.88
CA GLU A 40 -0.97 9.81 6.01
C GLU A 40 -1.84 8.66 5.50
N ALA A 41 -1.95 7.59 6.29
CA ALA A 41 -2.85 6.48 5.98
C ALA A 41 -4.31 6.89 6.23
N PRO A 42 -5.28 6.33 5.47
CA PRO A 42 -6.69 6.60 5.73
C PRO A 42 -7.11 6.08 7.11
N PHE A 43 -7.92 6.86 7.84
CA PHE A 43 -8.49 6.41 9.13
C PHE A 43 -9.39 5.18 9.00
N VAL A 44 -10.08 5.05 7.87
CA VAL A 44 -10.90 3.88 7.53
C VAL A 44 -10.27 3.21 6.32
N GLY A 45 -9.47 2.18 6.57
CA GLY A 45 -8.85 1.34 5.54
C GLY A 45 -9.59 0.04 5.30
N THR A 46 -9.18 -0.70 4.28
CA THR A 46 -9.73 -2.03 3.95
C THR A 46 -8.80 -3.17 4.40
N GLY A 47 -7.55 -2.86 4.75
CA GLY A 47 -6.48 -3.83 5.02
C GLY A 47 -5.75 -4.32 3.77
N MET A 48 -6.16 -3.91 2.57
CA MET A 48 -5.43 -4.21 1.32
C MET A 48 -4.18 -3.32 1.17
N GLU A 49 -4.17 -2.16 1.82
CA GLU A 49 -3.12 -1.13 1.71
C GLU A 49 -1.75 -1.67 2.09
N HIS A 50 -1.66 -2.47 3.16
CA HIS A 50 -0.39 -3.05 3.59
C HIS A 50 0.19 -4.02 2.56
N VAL A 51 -0.66 -4.89 1.98
CA VAL A 51 -0.23 -5.86 0.96
C VAL A 51 0.13 -5.12 -0.33
N ALA A 52 -0.70 -4.16 -0.76
CA ALA A 52 -0.42 -3.32 -1.92
C ALA A 52 0.90 -2.55 -1.78
N ALA A 53 1.15 -1.91 -0.63
CA ALA A 53 2.39 -1.18 -0.38
C ALA A 53 3.61 -2.10 -0.38
N ARG A 54 3.52 -3.26 0.29
CA ARG A 54 4.60 -4.25 0.35
C ARG A 54 4.92 -4.83 -1.04
N ASP A 55 3.89 -5.20 -1.80
CA ASP A 55 4.05 -5.96 -3.05
C ASP A 55 4.24 -5.02 -4.26
N SER A 56 4.01 -3.71 -4.12
CA SER A 56 4.29 -2.70 -5.16
C SER A 56 5.76 -2.60 -5.55
N GLY A 57 6.67 -3.03 -4.68
CA GLY A 57 8.11 -2.85 -4.84
C GLY A 57 8.62 -1.44 -4.55
N ALA A 58 7.76 -0.51 -4.15
CA ALA A 58 8.18 0.85 -3.78
C ALA A 58 8.88 0.91 -2.41
N ALA A 59 8.46 0.07 -1.47
CA ALA A 59 9.08 -0.01 -0.15
C ALA A 59 10.29 -0.97 -0.14
N ILE A 60 11.34 -0.61 0.59
CA ILE A 60 12.52 -1.47 0.78
C ILE A 60 12.20 -2.52 1.85
N THR A 61 12.39 -3.80 1.53
CA THR A 61 12.20 -4.91 2.46
C THR A 61 13.51 -5.67 2.70
N ALA A 62 13.68 -6.21 3.91
CA ALA A 62 14.85 -6.99 4.26
C ALA A 62 14.84 -8.36 3.55
N LYS A 63 15.95 -8.72 2.89
CA LYS A 63 16.10 -10.01 2.17
C LYS A 63 16.26 -11.21 3.10
N HIS A 64 16.81 -10.99 4.28
CA HIS A 64 17.11 -12.02 5.26
C HIS A 64 16.76 -11.53 6.66
N ARG A 65 16.55 -12.48 7.57
CA ARG A 65 16.46 -12.19 9.00
C ARG A 65 17.79 -11.61 9.47
N GLY A 66 17.72 -10.54 10.25
CA GLY A 66 18.89 -9.85 10.74
C GLY A 66 18.55 -8.86 11.85
N ARG A 67 19.57 -8.19 12.37
CA ARG A 67 19.45 -7.08 13.32
C ARG A 67 19.94 -5.81 12.65
N VAL A 68 19.18 -4.73 12.78
CA VAL A 68 19.60 -3.40 12.32
C VAL A 68 20.79 -2.95 13.18
N GLU A 69 21.90 -2.60 12.54
CA GLU A 69 23.10 -2.11 13.21
C GLU A 69 23.26 -0.60 13.08
N HIS A 70 22.84 -0.04 11.94
CA HIS A 70 23.04 1.36 11.61
C HIS A 70 21.92 1.88 10.70
N VAL A 71 21.54 3.15 10.87
CA VAL A 71 20.50 3.84 10.10
C VAL A 71 20.96 5.26 9.80
N GLU A 72 20.99 5.61 8.52
CA GLU A 72 21.22 6.96 8.00
C GLU A 72 20.19 7.31 6.93
N SER A 73 20.15 8.58 6.51
CA SER A 73 19.16 9.07 5.52
C SER A 73 19.21 8.33 4.18
N ASN A 74 20.38 7.81 3.80
CA ASN A 74 20.61 7.19 2.50
C ASN A 74 20.89 5.67 2.59
N GLU A 75 21.05 5.12 3.81
CA GLU A 75 21.36 3.69 3.97
C GLU A 75 20.86 3.11 5.29
N VAL A 76 20.62 1.79 5.28
CA VAL A 76 20.29 0.99 6.45
C VAL A 76 21.13 -0.28 6.43
N LEU A 77 21.96 -0.49 7.45
CA LEU A 77 22.82 -1.67 7.57
C LEU A 77 22.17 -2.73 8.46
N VAL A 78 22.02 -3.94 7.93
CA VAL A 78 21.40 -5.08 8.61
C VAL A 78 22.38 -6.24 8.66
N ARG A 79 22.85 -6.60 9.87
CA ARG A 79 23.66 -7.81 10.08
C ARG A 79 22.76 -9.04 10.10
N ARG A 80 23.06 -10.00 9.22
CA ARG A 80 22.33 -11.28 9.14
C ARG A 80 22.50 -12.09 10.43
N LEU A 81 21.41 -12.70 10.88
CA LEU A 81 21.38 -13.68 11.98
C LEU A 81 21.51 -15.11 11.46
#